data_AF-A0A7K2C0X1-F1
#
_entry.id   AF-A0A7K2C0X1-F1
#
_cell.length_a   1.000
_cell.length_b   1.000
_cell.length_c   1.000
_cell.angle_alpha   90.00
_cell.angle_beta   90.00
_cell.angle_gamma   90.00
#
_symmetry.space_group_name_H-M   'P 1'
#
loop_
_entity.id
_entity.type
_entity.pdbx_description
1 polymer ?
#
loop_
_entity_poly.entity_id
_entity_poly.type
_entity_poly.pdbx_seq_one_letter_code
_entity_poly.pdbx_strand_id
1 'polypeptide(L)'
;MGKEFFLGEWLRGKHLTYMVTHMAIMPLVDLYATSTDWLAFQGHPPAGLFWFLLASLFNGMVIEIGRKIRSPVYEEEGVPSYSVVWGRRRALGTWWLVMGFTLVCASIAARRIDFFLPLVIILCLVLGGAVFVGTHFMRRQTKGAGKWIENWSGVWTLVLYLSLGPVTLFLRDLG
;
A
#
# COMPACT_ATOMS: atom_id res chain seq x y z
N MET A 1 -3.01 -5.39 -24.06
CA MET A 1 -1.77 -5.28 -23.27
C MET A 1 -0.84 -4.31 -23.98
N GLY A 2 -0.87 -3.04 -23.58
CA GLY A 2 0.02 -2.01 -24.13
C GLY A 2 1.46 -2.29 -23.73
N LYS A 3 2.41 -1.81 -24.53
CA LYS A 3 3.86 -1.86 -24.25
C LYS A 3 4.19 -1.00 -23.04
N GLU A 4 3.81 -1.43 -21.84
CA GLU A 4 4.18 -0.72 -20.62
C GLU A 4 5.72 -0.75 -20.50
N PHE A 5 6.31 0.45 -20.52
CA PHE A 5 7.76 0.71 -20.35
C PHE A 5 8.70 0.16 -21.43
N PHE A 6 8.22 -0.11 -22.65
CA PHE A 6 9.06 -0.51 -23.80
C PHE A 6 9.95 -1.76 -23.59
N LEU A 7 9.83 -2.47 -22.45
CA LEU A 7 10.65 -3.62 -22.02
C LEU A 7 9.79 -4.85 -21.68
N GLY A 8 8.68 -5.01 -22.40
CA GLY A 8 7.65 -6.03 -22.12
C GLY A 8 8.16 -7.47 -22.11
N GLU A 9 9.23 -7.79 -22.84
CA GLU A 9 9.83 -9.14 -22.85
C GLU A 9 10.81 -9.37 -21.69
N TRP A 10 11.56 -8.36 -21.25
CA TRP A 10 12.50 -8.48 -20.12
C TRP A 10 11.77 -8.57 -18.76
N LEU A 11 10.59 -7.96 -18.68
CA LEU A 11 9.71 -8.01 -17.51
C LEU A 11 8.91 -9.32 -17.39
N ARG A 12 8.87 -10.17 -18.45
CA ARG A 12 8.27 -11.52 -18.39
C ARG A 12 9.12 -12.43 -17.49
N GLY A 13 8.70 -12.56 -16.24
CA GLY A 13 9.29 -13.46 -15.25
C GLY A 13 9.65 -12.77 -13.93
N LYS A 14 9.93 -11.46 -13.96
CA LYS A 14 10.32 -10.66 -12.78
C LYS A 14 9.13 -9.90 -12.20
N HIS A 15 8.14 -10.63 -11.70
CA HIS A 15 6.89 -10.05 -11.22
C HIS A 15 7.05 -9.00 -10.09
N LEU A 16 8.08 -9.15 -9.25
CA LEU A 16 8.40 -8.16 -8.20
C LEU A 16 8.97 -6.88 -8.80
N THR A 17 9.91 -6.98 -9.75
CA THR A 17 10.52 -5.82 -10.40
C THR A 17 9.46 -5.01 -11.15
N TYR A 18 8.59 -5.68 -11.90
CA TYR A 18 7.46 -5.04 -12.57
C TYR A 18 6.56 -4.29 -11.59
N MET A 19 6.18 -4.94 -10.48
CA MET A 19 5.34 -4.33 -9.45
C MET A 19 6.02 -3.09 -8.83
N VAL A 20 7.30 -3.18 -8.47
CA VAL A 20 8.05 -2.06 -7.89
C VAL A 20 8.12 -0.89 -8.87
N THR A 21 8.48 -1.13 -10.13
CA THR A 21 8.58 -0.06 -11.14
C THR A 21 7.22 0.57 -11.44
N HIS A 22 6.15 -0.23 -11.44
CA HIS A 22 4.81 0.28 -11.68
C HIS A 22 4.30 1.08 -10.47
N MET A 23 4.53 0.60 -9.24
CA MET A 23 4.13 1.28 -8.02
C MET A 23 4.98 2.51 -7.70
N ALA A 24 6.17 2.65 -8.28
CA ALA A 24 7.03 3.83 -8.14
C ALA A 24 6.38 5.11 -8.69
N ILE A 25 5.32 5.01 -9.50
CA ILE A 25 4.58 6.20 -9.93
C ILE A 25 3.91 6.92 -8.75
N MET A 26 3.44 6.21 -7.73
CA MET A 26 2.78 6.81 -6.58
C MET A 26 3.71 7.73 -5.75
N PRO A 27 4.91 7.29 -5.31
CA PRO A 27 5.82 8.18 -4.62
C PRO A 27 6.35 9.32 -5.52
N LEU A 28 6.42 9.15 -6.84
CA LEU A 28 6.79 10.26 -7.73
C LEU A 28 5.70 11.35 -7.76
N VAL A 29 4.43 10.94 -7.82
CA VAL A 29 3.29 11.87 -7.72
C VAL A 29 3.27 12.53 -6.34
N ASP A 30 3.48 11.77 -5.25
CA ASP A 30 3.53 12.31 -3.90
C ASP A 30 4.71 13.28 -3.70
N LEU A 31 5.88 13.01 -4.30
CA LEU A 31 7.03 13.91 -4.29
C LEU A 31 6.71 15.21 -5.02
N TYR A 32 6.13 15.12 -6.22
CA TYR A 32 5.72 16.29 -6.99
C TYR A 32 4.68 17.11 -6.22
N ALA A 33 3.64 16.47 -5.71
CA ALA A 33 2.56 17.13 -4.97
C ALA A 33 3.06 17.81 -3.70
N THR A 34 3.93 17.14 -2.92
CA THR A 34 4.51 17.76 -1.71
C THR A 34 5.51 18.86 -2.06
N SER A 35 6.23 18.75 -3.19
CA SER A 35 7.19 19.78 -3.60
C SER A 35 6.58 21.14 -3.88
N THR A 36 5.32 21.21 -4.31
CA THR A 36 4.64 22.50 -4.52
C THR A 36 4.49 23.29 -3.21
N ASP A 37 4.36 22.59 -2.08
CA ASP A 37 4.27 23.20 -0.75
C ASP A 37 5.64 23.66 -0.26
N TRP A 38 6.60 22.73 -0.11
CA TRP A 38 7.87 23.09 0.51
C TRP A 38 8.81 23.91 -0.38
N LEU A 39 8.68 23.87 -1.72
CA LEU A 39 9.38 24.83 -2.59
C LEU A 39 8.80 26.23 -2.49
N ALA A 40 7.50 26.37 -2.24
CA ALA A 40 6.84 27.67 -2.15
C ALA A 40 7.04 28.34 -0.77
N PHE A 41 7.00 27.56 0.32
CA PHE A 41 6.94 28.12 1.68
C PHE A 41 8.16 27.84 2.56
N GLN A 42 8.90 26.74 2.34
CA GLN A 42 9.98 26.31 3.25
C GLN A 42 11.38 26.38 2.64
N GLY A 43 11.50 26.28 1.32
CA GLY A 43 12.78 26.24 0.60
C GLY A 43 13.58 24.94 0.74
N HIS A 44 13.13 23.99 1.57
CA HIS A 44 13.79 22.69 1.77
C HIS A 44 12.78 21.58 2.00
N PRO A 45 13.08 20.32 1.61
CA PRO A 45 12.18 19.20 1.82
C PRO A 45 11.98 18.88 3.32
N PRO A 46 10.79 18.44 3.75
CA PRO A 46 10.54 18.02 5.12
C PRO A 46 11.38 16.80 5.51
N ALA A 47 11.85 16.75 6.77
CA ALA A 47 12.67 15.64 7.27
C ALA A 47 11.98 14.26 7.24
N GLY A 48 10.64 14.23 7.17
CA GLY A 48 9.84 13.01 7.05
C GLY A 48 9.61 12.52 5.60
N LEU A 49 9.96 13.33 4.60
CA LEU A 49 9.57 13.10 3.20
C LEU A 49 10.04 11.74 2.68
N PHE A 50 11.30 11.37 2.93
CA PHE A 50 11.83 10.08 2.49
C PHE A 50 11.01 8.89 3.03
N TRP A 51 10.66 8.92 4.31
CA TRP A 51 9.87 7.86 4.95
C TRP A 51 8.42 7.85 4.47
N PHE A 52 7.86 9.02 4.17
CA PHE A 52 6.54 9.14 3.54
C PHE A 52 6.52 8.53 2.12
N LEU A 53 7.53 8.83 1.29
CA LEU A 53 7.65 8.25 -0.05
C LEU A 53 7.85 6.73 -0.01
N LEU A 54 8.64 6.25 0.95
CA LEU A 54 8.82 4.81 1.15
C LEU A 54 7.52 4.14 1.61
N ALA A 55 6.76 4.79 2.50
CA ALA A 55 5.43 4.33 2.90
C ALA A 55 4.46 4.30 1.71
N SER A 56 4.48 5.32 0.84
CA SER A 56 3.69 5.39 -0.40
C SER A 56 4.01 4.24 -1.37
N LEU A 57 5.31 3.94 -1.56
CA LEU A 57 5.75 2.82 -2.40
C LEU A 57 5.20 1.49 -1.88
N PHE A 58 5.40 1.20 -0.58
CA PHE A 58 4.89 -0.03 0.02
C PHE A 58 3.37 -0.06 0.03
N ASN A 59 2.71 1.07 0.22
CA ASN A 59 1.26 1.17 0.14
C ASN A 59 0.72 0.81 -1.25
N GLY A 60 1.40 1.23 -2.32
CA GLY A 60 1.11 0.77 -3.68
C GLY A 60 1.20 -0.75 -3.80
N MET A 61 2.25 -1.34 -3.23
CA MET A 61 2.38 -2.80 -3.19
C MET A 61 1.24 -3.47 -2.41
N VAL A 62 0.74 -2.88 -1.31
CA VAL A 62 -0.43 -3.40 -0.58
C VAL A 62 -1.65 -3.50 -1.50
N ILE A 63 -1.95 -2.44 -2.26
CA ILE A 63 -3.08 -2.44 -3.21
C ILE A 63 -2.87 -3.45 -4.32
N GLU A 64 -1.69 -3.47 -4.95
CA GLU A 64 -1.42 -4.32 -6.09
C GLU A 64 -1.44 -5.81 -5.71
N ILE A 65 -0.88 -6.16 -4.55
CA ILE A 65 -0.93 -7.53 -4.00
C ILE A 65 -2.38 -7.86 -3.62
N GLY A 66 -3.07 -6.99 -2.88
CA GLY A 66 -4.44 -7.22 -2.42
C GLY A 66 -5.43 -7.45 -3.57
N ARG A 67 -5.34 -6.65 -4.64
CA ARG A 67 -6.14 -6.78 -5.86
C ARG A 67 -5.90 -8.10 -6.60
N LYS A 68 -4.69 -8.67 -6.48
CA LYS A 68 -4.29 -9.92 -7.14
C LYS A 68 -4.42 -11.16 -6.25
N ILE A 69 -4.83 -11.01 -4.99
CA ILE A 69 -5.27 -12.14 -4.15
C ILE A 69 -6.74 -12.44 -4.49
N ARG A 70 -6.95 -13.41 -5.40
CA ARG A 70 -8.28 -13.81 -5.85
C ARG A 70 -8.70 -15.16 -5.25
N SER A 71 -10.03 -15.33 -5.12
CA SER A 71 -10.65 -16.62 -4.82
C SER A 71 -10.56 -17.52 -6.06
N PRO A 72 -10.38 -18.85 -5.93
CA PRO A 72 -10.12 -19.75 -7.07
C PRO A 72 -11.27 -19.79 -8.08
N VAL A 73 -12.46 -19.34 -7.68
CA VAL A 73 -13.65 -19.27 -8.54
C VAL A 73 -13.62 -18.07 -9.52
N TYR A 74 -12.70 -17.11 -9.32
CA TYR A 74 -12.53 -15.90 -10.14
C TYR A 74 -11.11 -15.80 -10.73
N GLU A 75 -10.42 -16.92 -10.87
CA GLU A 75 -9.18 -16.95 -11.64
C GLU A 75 -9.54 -16.79 -13.13
N GLU A 76 -9.02 -15.73 -13.75
CA GLU A 76 -9.18 -15.51 -15.19
C GLU A 76 -8.21 -16.44 -15.91
N GLU A 77 -8.73 -17.29 -16.80
CA GLU A 77 -7.89 -18.11 -17.67
C GLU A 77 -6.95 -17.22 -18.47
N GLY A 78 -5.63 -17.38 -18.27
CA GLY A 78 -4.59 -16.66 -19.00
C GLY A 78 -3.98 -15.43 -18.29
N VAL A 79 -4.44 -15.04 -17.10
CA VAL A 79 -3.78 -14.00 -16.28
C VAL A 79 -3.20 -14.61 -14.99
N PRO A 80 -1.87 -14.77 -14.87
CA PRO A 80 -1.28 -15.40 -13.68
C PRO A 80 -1.52 -14.52 -12.45
N SER A 81 -2.38 -14.97 -11.53
CA SER A 81 -2.57 -14.32 -10.24
C SER A 81 -1.44 -14.70 -9.27
N TYR A 82 -1.05 -13.79 -8.36
CA TYR A 82 -0.01 -14.11 -7.35
C TYR A 82 -0.41 -15.28 -6.44
N SER A 83 -1.71 -15.55 -6.32
CA SER A 83 -2.23 -16.71 -5.58
C SER A 83 -1.88 -18.04 -6.24
N VAL A 84 -1.80 -18.06 -7.58
CA VAL A 84 -1.39 -19.21 -8.40
C VAL A 84 0.12 -19.32 -8.48
N VAL A 85 0.83 -18.19 -8.65
CA VAL A 85 2.29 -18.17 -8.84
C VAL A 85 3.06 -18.40 -7.52
N TRP A 86 2.62 -17.83 -6.40
CA TRP A 86 3.32 -17.92 -5.11
C TRP A 86 2.65 -18.87 -4.11
N GLY A 87 1.40 -19.26 -4.37
CA GLY A 87 0.57 -19.94 -3.39
C GLY A 87 -0.06 -18.97 -2.40
N ARG A 88 -1.33 -19.21 -2.09
CA ARG A 88 -2.21 -18.33 -1.30
C ARG A 88 -1.64 -17.91 0.07
N ARG A 89 -1.00 -18.84 0.79
CA ARG A 89 -0.36 -18.56 2.09
C ARG A 89 0.78 -17.57 1.95
N ARG A 90 1.62 -17.72 0.92
CA ARG A 90 2.73 -16.80 0.67
C ARG A 90 2.20 -15.45 0.21
N ALA A 91 1.18 -15.41 -0.64
CA ALA A 91 0.57 -14.15 -1.08
C ALA A 91 0.00 -13.33 0.09
N LEU A 92 -0.75 -13.95 1.00
CA LEU A 92 -1.25 -13.30 2.22
C LEU A 92 -0.14 -12.89 3.18
N GLY A 93 0.86 -13.76 3.38
CA GLY A 93 2.03 -13.44 4.20
C GLY A 93 2.79 -12.22 3.68
N THR A 94 3.01 -12.15 2.37
CA THR A 94 3.62 -10.99 1.72
C THR A 94 2.74 -9.74 1.86
N TRP A 95 1.41 -9.87 1.72
CA TRP A 95 0.49 -8.75 1.91
C TRP A 95 0.60 -8.16 3.32
N TRP A 96 0.53 -9.00 4.36
CA TRP A 96 0.70 -8.54 5.75
C TRP A 96 2.09 -7.97 6.02
N LEU A 97 3.13 -8.58 5.48
CA LEU A 97 4.51 -8.12 5.64
C LEU A 97 4.72 -6.73 5.02
N VAL A 98 4.18 -6.50 3.82
CA VAL A 98 4.24 -5.19 3.16
C VAL A 98 3.43 -4.15 3.94
N MET A 99 2.24 -4.49 4.45
CA MET A 99 1.48 -3.59 5.34
C MET A 99 2.28 -3.25 6.61
N GLY A 100 3.01 -4.21 7.17
CA GLY A 100 3.91 -3.99 8.30
C GLY A 100 5.06 -3.03 7.96
N PHE A 101 5.68 -3.15 6.79
CA PHE A 101 6.69 -2.19 6.34
C PHE A 101 6.12 -0.80 6.11
N THR A 102 4.93 -0.70 5.52
CA THR A 102 4.20 0.57 5.38
C THR A 102 3.97 1.21 6.75
N LEU A 103 3.52 0.44 7.75
CA LEU A 103 3.32 0.91 9.13
C LEU A 103 4.61 1.48 9.72
N VAL A 104 5.73 0.77 9.61
CA VAL A 104 7.03 1.22 10.15
C VAL A 104 7.46 2.54 9.50
N CYS A 105 7.39 2.62 8.16
CA CYS A 105 7.78 3.83 7.44
C CYS A 105 6.86 5.02 7.79
N ALA A 106 5.54 4.80 7.79
CA ALA A 106 4.54 5.79 8.16
C ALA A 106 4.74 6.28 9.61
N SER A 107 5.09 5.37 10.52
CA SER A 107 5.37 5.70 11.92
C SER A 107 6.59 6.61 12.06
N ILE A 108 7.65 6.36 11.30
CA ILE A 108 8.86 7.21 11.31
C ILE A 108 8.54 8.60 10.73
N ALA A 109 7.75 8.66 9.65
CA ALA A 109 7.27 9.93 9.08
C ALA A 109 6.39 10.70 10.09
N ALA A 110 5.47 10.01 10.76
CA ALA A 110 4.52 10.59 11.72
C ALA A 110 5.20 11.22 12.95
N ARG A 111 6.35 10.69 13.37
CA ARG A 111 7.16 11.31 14.44
C ARG A 111 7.71 12.68 14.06
N ARG A 112 7.83 12.99 12.77
CA ARG A 112 8.32 14.30 12.30
C ARG A 112 7.23 15.36 12.24
N ILE A 113 5.98 14.95 12.45
CA ILE A 113 4.79 15.82 12.42
C ILE A 113 3.97 15.74 13.72
N ASP A 114 4.55 15.17 14.78
CA ASP A 114 3.92 14.98 16.11
C ASP A 114 2.59 14.22 16.09
N PHE A 115 2.38 13.37 15.08
CA PHE A 115 1.16 12.59 14.89
C PHE A 115 1.37 11.08 15.06
N PHE A 116 2.43 10.69 15.78
CA PHE A 116 2.84 9.29 15.90
C PHE A 116 1.79 8.40 16.56
N LEU A 117 1.32 8.76 17.75
CA LEU A 117 0.46 7.88 18.56
C LEU A 117 -0.90 7.61 17.89
N PRO A 118 -1.66 8.62 17.41
CA PRO A 118 -2.93 8.38 16.73
C PRO A 118 -2.77 7.53 15.47
N LEU A 119 -1.74 7.80 14.67
CA LEU A 119 -1.46 7.06 13.44
C LEU A 119 -1.12 5.59 13.70
N VAL A 120 -0.27 5.31 14.69
CA VAL A 120 0.10 3.94 15.03
C VAL A 120 -1.12 3.17 15.53
N ILE A 121 -1.94 3.78 16.40
CA ILE A 121 -3.16 3.13 16.91
C ILE A 121 -4.10 2.77 15.77
N ILE A 122 -4.45 3.73 14.91
CA ILE A 122 -5.42 3.49 13.84
C ILE A 122 -4.90 2.46 12.82
N LEU A 123 -3.64 2.54 12.41
CA LEU A 123 -3.07 1.58 11.46
C LEU A 123 -2.90 0.20 12.08
N CYS A 124 -2.54 0.07 13.37
CA CYS A 124 -2.51 -1.22 14.05
C CYS A 124 -3.91 -1.86 14.12
N LEU A 125 -4.97 -1.08 14.33
CA LEU A 125 -6.34 -1.58 14.30
C LEU A 125 -6.73 -2.08 12.90
N VAL A 126 -6.44 -1.32 11.85
CA VAL A 126 -6.73 -1.75 10.47
C VAL A 126 -5.89 -2.98 10.09
N LEU A 127 -4.61 -3.04 10.50
CA LEU A 127 -3.75 -4.20 10.30
C LEU A 127 -4.29 -5.44 11.01
N GLY A 128 -4.77 -5.30 12.25
CA GLY A 128 -5.44 -6.38 12.98
C GLY A 128 -6.68 -6.89 12.23
N GLY A 129 -7.48 -5.97 11.69
CA GLY A 129 -8.61 -6.29 10.81
C GLY A 129 -8.19 -7.02 9.53
N ALA A 130 -7.07 -6.64 8.92
CA ALA A 130 -6.51 -7.29 7.74
C ALA A 130 -5.99 -8.72 8.03
N VAL A 131 -5.37 -8.92 9.19
CA VAL A 131 -4.99 -10.26 9.66
C VAL A 131 -6.23 -11.13 9.89
N PHE A 132 -7.28 -10.58 10.50
CA PHE A 132 -8.54 -11.29 10.68
C PHE A 132 -9.18 -11.69 9.35
N VAL A 133 -9.30 -10.76 8.39
CA VAL A 133 -9.87 -11.04 7.07
C VAL A 133 -9.02 -12.07 6.30
N GLY A 134 -7.70 -11.95 6.33
CA GLY A 134 -6.81 -12.89 5.64
C GLY A 134 -6.84 -14.30 6.26
N THR A 135 -6.89 -14.42 7.59
CA THR A 135 -7.03 -15.72 8.27
C THR A 135 -8.41 -16.33 8.05
N HIS A 136 -9.47 -15.52 8.04
CA HIS A 136 -10.82 -15.98 7.69
C HIS A 136 -10.89 -16.47 6.23
N PHE A 137 -10.27 -15.75 5.29
CA PHE A 137 -10.16 -16.15 3.88
C PHE A 137 -9.40 -17.49 3.70
N MET A 138 -8.39 -17.75 4.53
CA MET A 138 -7.70 -19.05 4.53
C MET A 138 -8.58 -20.19 5.03
N ARG A 139 -9.48 -19.94 5.99
CA ARG A 139 -10.33 -20.96 6.61
C ARG A 139 -11.62 -21.23 5.83
N ARG A 140 -12.22 -20.20 5.21
CA ARG A 140 -13.47 -20.31 4.46
C ARG A 140 -13.28 -19.86 3.01
N GLN A 141 -13.24 -20.84 2.12
CA GLN A 141 -13.02 -20.66 0.68
C GLN A 141 -14.30 -20.24 -0.06
N THR A 142 -15.01 -19.24 0.46
CA THR A 142 -16.30 -18.80 -0.10
C THR A 142 -16.11 -18.01 -1.39
N LYS A 143 -17.12 -18.07 -2.27
CA LYS A 143 -17.17 -17.24 -3.48
C LYS A 143 -17.11 -15.76 -3.11
N GLY A 144 -16.29 -14.98 -3.81
CA GLY A 144 -16.15 -13.53 -3.60
C GLY A 144 -15.24 -13.10 -2.44
N ALA A 145 -14.63 -14.03 -1.69
CA ALA A 145 -13.83 -13.70 -0.52
C ALA A 145 -12.56 -12.88 -0.83
N GLY A 146 -12.04 -12.92 -2.07
CA GLY A 146 -10.95 -12.05 -2.52
C GLY A 146 -11.34 -10.56 -2.57
N LYS A 147 -12.63 -10.24 -2.77
CA LYS A 147 -13.13 -8.86 -2.77
C LYS A 147 -12.93 -8.18 -1.42
N TRP A 148 -13.02 -8.94 -0.33
CA TRP A 148 -12.76 -8.41 1.01
C TRP A 148 -11.32 -7.98 1.19
N ILE A 149 -10.35 -8.71 0.64
CA ILE A 149 -8.92 -8.38 0.72
C ILE A 149 -8.62 -7.13 -0.10
N GLU A 150 -9.18 -7.02 -1.31
CA GLU A 150 -9.09 -5.84 -2.15
C GLU A 150 -9.68 -4.61 -1.44
N ASN A 151 -10.91 -4.72 -0.91
CA ASN A 151 -11.56 -3.64 -0.18
C ASN A 151 -10.75 -3.21 1.05
N TRP A 152 -10.17 -4.15 1.79
CA TRP A 152 -9.31 -3.84 2.93
C TRP A 152 -8.00 -3.18 2.56
N SER A 153 -7.44 -3.50 1.39
CA SER A 153 -6.28 -2.79 0.85
C SER A 153 -6.63 -1.33 0.51
N GLY A 154 -7.85 -1.10 0.03
CA GLY A 154 -8.39 0.24 -0.20
C GLY A 154 -8.58 1.03 1.10
N VAL A 155 -9.19 0.42 2.12
CA VAL A 155 -9.38 1.10 3.42
C VAL A 155 -8.04 1.39 4.10
N TRP A 156 -7.10 0.44 4.08
CA TRP A 156 -5.74 0.67 4.56
C TRP A 156 -5.10 1.90 3.91
N THR A 157 -5.21 2.00 2.58
CA THR A 157 -4.66 3.13 1.81
C THR A 157 -5.31 4.46 2.19
N LEU A 158 -6.64 4.49 2.28
CA LEU A 158 -7.37 5.71 2.66
C LEU A 158 -6.99 6.16 4.06
N VAL A 159 -6.98 5.24 5.03
CA VAL A 159 -6.60 5.54 6.42
C VAL A 159 -5.17 6.05 6.49
N LEU A 160 -4.23 5.43 5.78
CA LEU A 160 -2.83 5.86 5.74
C LEU A 160 -2.68 7.31 5.24
N TYR A 161 -3.21 7.62 4.05
CA TYR A 161 -3.05 8.94 3.45
C TYR A 161 -3.80 10.04 4.20
N LEU A 162 -5.01 9.75 4.68
CA LEU A 162 -5.76 10.70 5.49
C LEU A 162 -5.01 11.02 6.79
N SER A 163 -4.44 10.00 7.44
CA SER A 163 -3.69 10.15 8.69
C SER A 163 -2.33 10.83 8.54
N LEU A 164 -1.71 10.82 7.36
CA LEU A 164 -0.42 11.48 7.11
C LEU A 164 -0.54 12.87 6.48
N GLY A 165 -1.70 13.22 5.93
CA GLY A 165 -1.94 14.50 5.28
C GLY A 165 -3.12 15.26 5.90
N PRO A 166 -4.32 15.21 5.29
CA PRO A 166 -5.45 16.09 5.65
C PRO A 166 -5.80 16.11 7.13
N VAL A 167 -5.88 14.96 7.79
CA VAL A 167 -6.29 14.90 9.21
C VAL A 167 -5.29 15.64 10.10
N THR A 168 -4.00 15.55 9.79
CA THR A 168 -2.96 16.25 10.56
C THR A 168 -2.99 17.75 10.36
N LEU A 169 -3.33 18.21 9.15
CA LEU A 169 -3.49 19.63 8.84
C LEU A 169 -4.73 20.18 9.55
N PHE A 170 -5.88 19.53 9.40
CA PHE A 170 -7.12 19.97 10.06
C PHE A 170 -7.01 20.01 11.58
N LEU A 171 -6.36 19.02 12.20
CA LEU A 171 -6.17 19.02 13.66
C LEU A 171 -5.19 20.09 14.14
N ARG A 172 -4.24 20.51 13.30
CA ARG A 172 -3.34 21.63 13.61
C ARG A 172 -4.04 22.97 13.48
N ASP A 173 -4.94 23.13 12.52
CA ASP A 173 -5.68 24.39 12.32
C ASP A 173 -6.79 24.63 13.38
N LEU A 174 -7.23 23.56 14.06
CA LEU A 174 -8.28 23.61 15.10
C LEU A 174 -7.73 23.86 16.52
N GLY A 175 -6.40 23.82 16.72
CA GLY A 175 -5.74 24.00 18.01
C GLY A 175 -4.87 25.25 18.05
#